data_AF-A0A1T4KS41-F1
#
_entry.id   AF-A0A1T4KS41-F1
#
_cell.length_a   1.000
_cell.length_b   1.000
_cell.length_c   1.000
_cell.angle_alpha   90.00
_cell.angle_beta   90.00
_cell.angle_gamma   90.00
#
_symmetry.space_group_name_H-M   'P 1'
#
loop_
_entity.id
_entity.type
_entity.pdbx_description
1 polymer ?
#
loop_
_entity_poly.entity_id
_entity_poly.type
_entity_poly.pdbx_seq_one_letter_code
_entity_poly.pdbx_strand_id
1 'polypeptide(L)'
;MEFISLALNIIMLGLIVFFSISFVFLIKRNKKNKKIVDCITSFDEEKIFFEKLEDYLKTTTDPEFYMKGIVLNLWGSVFYRHDDEILPLLDKVQCFPLVDNRGPFKRDTAQLNEDSLYYLCLACVNALYGRKDIEKIEKFKEKINENCEYLKDTMVYHVSQHAFKLYEGKEDLGEQFFKDILDGDYSGYKYAKQLIGMYKDLCQAYLVKIYSVQNRKDDFDLIKEDVQRFYDTKLGKRYLTELGINLEWLNHTEKDN
;
A
#
# COMPACT_ATOMS: atom_id res chain seq x y z
N MET A 1 4.90 -36.49 -42.09
CA MET A 1 4.06 -35.28 -41.91
C MET A 1 3.00 -35.46 -40.83
N GLU A 2 2.33 -36.62 -40.73
CA GLU A 2 1.27 -36.89 -39.74
C GLU A 2 1.74 -36.81 -38.27
N PHE A 3 2.94 -37.30 -37.96
CA PHE A 3 3.48 -37.27 -36.58
C PHE A 3 3.75 -35.85 -36.06
N ILE A 4 4.20 -34.95 -36.96
CA ILE A 4 4.45 -33.53 -36.64
C ILE A 4 3.13 -32.79 -36.43
N SER A 5 2.12 -33.08 -37.25
CA SER A 5 0.76 -32.55 -37.10
C SER A 5 0.10 -33.03 -35.79
N LEU A 6 0.27 -34.30 -35.44
CA LEU A 6 -0.24 -34.86 -34.18
C LEU A 6 0.43 -34.22 -32.95
N ALA A 7 1.75 -34.05 -32.98
CA ALA A 7 2.50 -33.39 -31.90
C ALA A 7 2.08 -31.92 -31.73
N LEU A 8 1.93 -31.17 -32.83
CA LEU A 8 1.42 -29.79 -32.83
C LEU A 8 0.00 -29.70 -32.26
N ASN A 9 -0.88 -30.64 -32.61
CA ASN A 9 -2.25 -30.66 -32.09
C ASN A 9 -2.29 -30.93 -30.58
N ILE A 10 -1.42 -31.81 -30.06
CA ILE A 10 -1.31 -32.08 -28.62
C ILE A 10 -0.81 -30.84 -27.87
N ILE A 11 0.19 -30.13 -28.42
CA ILE A 11 0.73 -28.89 -27.84
C ILE A 11 -0.35 -27.79 -27.83
N MET A 12 -1.08 -27.63 -28.93
CA MET A 12 -2.17 -26.65 -29.05
C MET A 12 -3.31 -26.95 -28.07
N LEU A 13 -3.68 -28.22 -27.90
CA LEU A 13 -4.69 -28.63 -26.92
C LEU A 13 -4.23 -28.31 -25.49
N GLY A 14 -2.95 -28.57 -25.17
CA GLY A 14 -2.35 -28.22 -23.88
C GLY A 14 -2.39 -26.72 -23.60
N LEU A 15 -2.09 -25.88 -24.60
CA LEU A 15 -2.17 -24.42 -24.48
C LEU A 15 -3.60 -23.94 -24.28
N ILE A 16 -4.57 -24.49 -25.01
CA ILE A 16 -6.00 -24.14 -24.86
C ILE A 16 -6.46 -24.46 -23.43
N VAL A 17 -6.15 -25.65 -22.92
CA VAL A 17 -6.49 -26.05 -21.54
C VAL A 17 -5.83 -25.11 -20.52
N PHE A 18 -4.55 -24.77 -20.71
CA PHE A 18 -3.84 -23.82 -19.86
C PHE A 18 -4.47 -22.42 -19.86
N PHE A 19 -4.84 -21.89 -21.03
CA PHE A 19 -5.51 -20.60 -21.16
C PHE A 19 -6.91 -20.62 -20.57
N SER A 20 -7.70 -21.68 -20.77
CA SER A 20 -9.02 -21.82 -20.17
C SER A 20 -8.97 -21.87 -18.64
N ILE A 21 -8.01 -22.62 -18.08
CA ILE A 21 -7.77 -22.67 -16.63
C ILE A 21 -7.37 -21.27 -16.12
N SER A 22 -6.39 -20.64 -16.78
CA SER A 22 -5.94 -19.28 -16.44
C SER A 22 -7.07 -18.26 -16.48
N PHE A 23 -7.95 -18.36 -17.48
CA PHE A 23 -9.11 -17.49 -17.64
C PHE A 23 -10.16 -17.68 -16.53
N VAL A 24 -10.46 -18.93 -16.16
CA VAL A 24 -11.36 -19.23 -15.02
C VAL A 24 -10.82 -18.67 -13.72
N PHE A 25 -9.51 -18.81 -13.47
CA PHE A 25 -8.88 -18.22 -12.30
C PHE A 25 -8.91 -16.69 -12.31
N LEU A 26 -8.70 -16.04 -13.46
CA LEU A 26 -8.85 -14.59 -13.60
C LEU A 26 -10.28 -14.13 -13.30
N ILE A 27 -11.30 -14.84 -13.81
CA ILE A 27 -12.71 -14.53 -13.51
C ILE A 27 -12.98 -14.68 -12.01
N LYS A 28 -12.50 -15.77 -11.38
CA LYS A 28 -12.68 -16.00 -9.94
C LYS A 28 -12.00 -14.91 -9.11
N ARG A 29 -10.77 -14.52 -9.46
CA ARG A 29 -10.03 -13.41 -8.81
C ARG A 29 -10.78 -12.09 -8.98
N ASN A 30 -11.28 -11.78 -10.18
CA ASN A 30 -12.06 -10.58 -10.45
C ASN A 30 -13.36 -10.51 -9.62
N LYS A 31 -14.07 -11.64 -9.48
CA LYS A 31 -15.27 -11.70 -8.62
C LYS A 31 -14.93 -11.44 -7.15
N LYS A 32 -13.83 -12.01 -6.64
CA LYS A 32 -13.38 -11.78 -5.26
C LYS A 32 -12.90 -10.33 -5.05
N ASN A 33 -12.16 -9.76 -6.01
CA ASN A 33 -11.77 -8.34 -6.01
C ASN A 33 -12.99 -7.43 -5.97
N LYS A 34 -14.05 -7.74 -6.73
CA LYS A 34 -15.29 -6.95 -6.71
C LYS A 34 -15.88 -6.86 -5.31
N LYS A 35 -15.93 -7.97 -4.57
CA LYS A 35 -16.43 -7.97 -3.19
C LYS A 35 -15.61 -7.08 -2.24
N ILE A 36 -14.28 -7.07 -2.37
CA ILE A 36 -13.42 -6.15 -1.61
C ILE A 36 -13.70 -4.71 -2.00
N VAL A 37 -13.79 -4.42 -3.30
CA VAL A 37 -14.11 -3.08 -3.81
C VAL A 37 -15.46 -2.60 -3.29
N ASP A 38 -16.47 -3.47 -3.23
CA ASP A 38 -17.79 -3.16 -2.69
C ASP A 38 -17.73 -2.74 -1.21
N CYS A 39 -16.79 -3.29 -0.43
CA CYS A 39 -16.51 -2.84 0.94
C CYS A 39 -15.89 -1.44 0.95
N ILE A 40 -14.84 -1.22 0.14
CA ILE A 40 -14.14 0.06 0.01
C ILE A 40 -15.08 1.18 -0.48
N THR A 41 -16.04 0.88 -1.35
CA THR A 41 -17.00 1.90 -1.82
C THR A 41 -17.95 2.41 -0.74
N SER A 42 -18.16 1.63 0.33
CA SER A 42 -18.91 2.08 1.52
C SER A 42 -18.02 2.68 2.60
N PHE A 43 -16.74 2.93 2.33
CA PHE A 43 -15.79 3.42 3.33
C PHE A 43 -16.14 4.81 3.87
N ASP A 44 -17.00 5.60 3.23
CA ASP A 44 -17.44 6.89 3.79
C ASP A 44 -18.58 6.71 4.83
N GLU A 45 -19.16 5.50 4.98
CA GLU A 45 -20.22 5.16 5.95
C GLU A 45 -19.77 4.02 6.90
N GLU A 46 -19.20 4.39 8.04
CA GLU A 46 -18.59 3.49 9.05
C GLU A 46 -19.36 2.19 9.30
N LYS A 47 -20.64 2.32 9.68
CA LYS A 47 -21.48 1.17 10.03
C LYS A 47 -21.64 0.21 8.84
N ILE A 48 -21.93 0.73 7.65
CA ILE A 48 -22.12 -0.08 6.44
C ILE A 48 -20.80 -0.74 6.04
N PHE A 49 -19.69 -0.02 6.16
CA PHE A 49 -18.37 -0.54 5.89
C PHE A 49 -18.05 -1.77 6.75
N PHE A 50 -18.19 -1.66 8.07
CA PHE A 50 -17.87 -2.77 8.98
C PHE A 50 -18.85 -3.94 8.84
N GLU A 51 -20.15 -3.70 8.64
CA GLU A 51 -21.13 -4.76 8.40
C GLU A 51 -20.77 -5.59 7.14
N LYS A 52 -20.45 -4.92 6.03
CA LYS A 52 -20.04 -5.60 4.79
C LYS A 52 -18.71 -6.33 4.95
N LEU A 53 -17.77 -5.75 5.68
CA LEU A 53 -16.47 -6.35 5.89
C LEU A 53 -16.55 -7.59 6.79
N GLU A 54 -17.43 -7.57 7.79
CA GLU A 54 -17.71 -8.73 8.62
C GLU A 54 -18.31 -9.89 7.81
N ASP A 55 -19.30 -9.61 6.96
CA ASP A 55 -19.87 -10.61 6.03
C ASP A 55 -18.82 -11.16 5.06
N TYR A 56 -17.98 -10.26 4.52
CA TYR A 56 -16.87 -10.62 3.66
C TYR A 56 -15.90 -11.59 4.35
N LEU A 57 -15.48 -11.28 5.58
CA LEU A 57 -14.55 -12.10 6.36
C LEU A 57 -15.15 -13.46 6.73
N LYS A 58 -16.45 -13.52 7.07
CA LYS A 58 -17.16 -14.78 7.38
C LYS A 58 -17.26 -15.71 6.17
N THR A 59 -17.38 -15.15 4.97
CA THR A 59 -17.62 -15.93 3.73
C THR A 59 -16.35 -16.21 2.91
N THR A 60 -15.22 -15.59 3.25
CA THR A 60 -13.97 -15.73 2.49
C THR A 60 -13.09 -16.83 3.06
N THR A 61 -12.88 -17.89 2.26
CA THR A 61 -12.02 -19.04 2.63
C THR A 61 -10.64 -18.99 2.00
N ASP A 62 -10.43 -18.11 1.02
CA ASP A 62 -9.15 -17.96 0.33
C ASP A 62 -8.18 -17.16 1.19
N PRO A 63 -6.99 -17.69 1.54
CA PRO A 63 -6.06 -17.02 2.46
C PRO A 63 -5.59 -15.64 2.00
N GLU A 64 -5.36 -15.45 0.71
CA GLU A 64 -4.92 -14.15 0.15
C GLU A 64 -6.02 -13.11 0.41
N PHE A 65 -7.24 -13.42 -0.01
CA PHE A 65 -8.39 -12.53 0.09
C PHE A 65 -8.86 -12.30 1.53
N TYR A 66 -8.75 -13.33 2.38
CA TYR A 66 -9.02 -13.21 3.80
C TYR A 66 -8.04 -12.22 4.45
N MET A 67 -6.73 -12.33 4.16
CA MET A 67 -5.73 -11.38 4.64
C MET A 67 -5.96 -9.96 4.13
N LYS A 68 -6.38 -9.77 2.87
CA LYS A 68 -6.81 -8.45 2.37
C LYS A 68 -7.94 -7.87 3.22
N GLY A 69 -8.94 -8.69 3.56
CA GLY A 69 -10.03 -8.29 4.44
C GLY A 69 -9.56 -7.89 5.84
N ILE A 70 -8.63 -8.65 6.43
CA ILE A 70 -8.05 -8.32 7.75
C ILE A 70 -7.30 -6.98 7.69
N VAL A 71 -6.47 -6.77 6.67
CA VAL A 71 -5.74 -5.50 6.50
C VAL A 71 -6.70 -4.33 6.25
N LEU A 72 -7.77 -4.55 5.49
CA LEU A 72 -8.81 -3.53 5.29
C LEU A 72 -9.55 -3.21 6.60
N ASN A 73 -9.78 -4.21 7.45
CA ASN A 73 -10.40 -4.04 8.77
C ASN A 73 -9.47 -3.26 9.71
N LEU A 74 -8.18 -3.59 9.68
CA LEU A 74 -7.15 -2.88 10.41
C LEU A 74 -7.11 -1.40 9.99
N TRP A 75 -7.10 -1.12 8.69
CA TRP A 75 -7.13 0.25 8.18
C TRP A 75 -8.41 1.00 8.57
N GLY A 76 -9.58 0.35 8.46
CA GLY A 76 -10.84 0.92 8.94
C GLY A 76 -10.81 1.23 10.43
N SER A 77 -10.29 0.31 11.25
CA SER A 77 -10.19 0.48 12.70
C SER A 77 -9.25 1.64 13.07
N VAL A 78 -8.12 1.77 12.36
CA VAL A 78 -7.27 2.96 12.48
C VAL A 78 -8.06 4.20 12.07
N PHE A 79 -8.64 4.24 10.88
CA PHE A 79 -9.34 5.43 10.36
C PHE A 79 -10.47 5.92 11.29
N TYR A 80 -11.36 5.02 11.70
CA TYR A 80 -12.51 5.27 12.55
C TYR A 80 -12.22 5.31 14.05
N ARG A 81 -10.96 5.11 14.45
CA ARG A 81 -10.50 5.16 15.86
C ARG A 81 -11.15 4.09 16.74
N HIS A 82 -11.28 2.88 16.21
CA HIS A 82 -11.55 1.68 17.01
C HIS A 82 -10.23 1.18 17.61
N ASP A 83 -9.67 1.97 18.53
CA ASP A 83 -8.29 1.76 19.00
C ASP A 83 -8.08 0.40 19.68
N ASP A 84 -9.12 -0.13 20.33
CA ASP A 84 -9.12 -1.45 21.00
C ASP A 84 -9.01 -2.62 19.99
N GLU A 85 -9.41 -2.41 18.74
CA GLU A 85 -9.39 -3.44 17.70
C GLU A 85 -8.05 -3.49 16.93
N ILE A 86 -7.25 -2.42 16.99
CA ILE A 86 -6.05 -2.27 16.15
C ILE A 86 -5.01 -3.36 16.42
N LEU A 87 -4.60 -3.55 17.67
CA LEU A 87 -3.57 -4.55 18.01
C LEU A 87 -4.07 -6.00 17.81
N PRO A 88 -5.29 -6.37 18.26
CA PRO A 88 -5.85 -7.70 17.96
C PRO A 88 -5.95 -8.01 16.46
N LEU A 89 -6.23 -7.02 15.62
CA LEU A 89 -6.23 -7.17 14.17
C LEU A 89 -4.82 -7.29 13.60
N LEU A 90 -3.88 -6.47 14.08
CA LEU A 90 -2.48 -6.52 13.67
C LEU A 90 -1.84 -7.88 13.96
N ASP A 91 -2.16 -8.50 15.09
CA ASP A 91 -1.66 -9.84 15.46
C ASP A 91 -2.16 -10.94 14.52
N LYS A 92 -3.32 -10.75 13.88
CA LYS A 92 -3.86 -11.68 12.89
C LYS A 92 -3.22 -11.53 11.51
N VAL A 93 -2.49 -10.43 11.24
CA VAL A 93 -1.89 -10.18 9.93
C VAL A 93 -0.76 -11.17 9.65
N GLN A 94 -0.85 -11.82 8.50
CA GLN A 94 0.21 -12.64 7.93
C GLN A 94 0.50 -12.10 6.52
N CYS A 95 1.76 -11.72 6.25
CA CYS A 95 2.12 -11.18 4.93
C CYS A 95 2.35 -12.28 3.90
N PHE A 96 2.67 -13.49 4.33
CA PHE A 96 2.93 -14.63 3.45
C PHE A 96 1.82 -14.84 2.39
N PRO A 97 0.51 -14.91 2.73
CA PRO A 97 -0.55 -15.04 1.73
C PRO A 97 -0.67 -13.88 0.73
N LEU A 98 -0.13 -12.70 1.05
CA LEU A 98 -0.16 -11.52 0.19
C LEU A 98 1.02 -11.46 -0.79
N VAL A 99 2.10 -12.20 -0.50
CA VAL A 99 3.40 -12.08 -1.18
C VAL A 99 3.90 -13.40 -1.77
N ASP A 100 3.34 -14.53 -1.33
CA ASP A 100 3.82 -15.84 -1.76
C ASP A 100 3.48 -16.17 -3.22
N ASN A 101 4.49 -16.69 -3.91
CA ASN A 101 4.45 -17.07 -5.32
C ASN A 101 4.25 -18.59 -5.53
N ARG A 102 3.91 -19.36 -4.49
CA ARG A 102 3.73 -20.83 -4.60
C ARG A 102 2.40 -21.26 -5.22
N GLY A 103 1.56 -20.32 -5.66
CA GLY A 103 0.34 -20.60 -6.40
C GLY A 103 0.57 -21.00 -7.87
N PRO A 104 -0.45 -21.53 -8.57
CA PRO A 104 -0.37 -21.87 -10.00
C PRO A 104 -0.07 -20.67 -10.91
N PHE A 105 -0.27 -19.45 -10.40
CA PHE A 105 0.21 -18.21 -10.99
C PHE A 105 1.54 -17.82 -10.36
N LYS A 106 2.65 -18.25 -10.97
CA LYS A 106 4.00 -17.76 -10.68
C LYS A 106 4.19 -16.30 -11.13
N ARG A 107 3.31 -15.40 -10.72
CA ARG A 107 3.46 -13.95 -10.89
C ARG A 107 3.67 -13.38 -9.50
N ASP A 108 4.58 -12.41 -9.35
CA ASP A 108 4.83 -11.72 -8.08
C ASP A 108 3.52 -11.23 -7.45
N THR A 109 2.98 -12.00 -6.51
CA THR A 109 1.67 -11.74 -5.88
C THR A 109 1.69 -10.46 -5.08
N ALA A 110 2.86 -10.05 -4.57
CA ALA A 110 3.07 -8.74 -3.97
C ALA A 110 2.60 -7.60 -4.88
N GLN A 111 2.93 -7.63 -6.19
CA GLN A 111 2.51 -6.58 -7.13
C GLN A 111 0.98 -6.53 -7.33
N LEU A 112 0.30 -7.66 -7.12
CA LEU A 112 -1.15 -7.75 -7.21
C LEU A 112 -1.87 -7.35 -5.90
N ASN A 113 -1.11 -7.22 -4.82
CA ASN A 113 -1.58 -7.02 -3.44
C ASN A 113 -0.95 -5.79 -2.77
N GLU A 114 -0.31 -4.93 -3.57
CA GLU A 114 0.30 -3.68 -3.12
C GLU A 114 -0.68 -2.72 -2.46
N ASP A 115 -1.97 -2.82 -2.80
CA ASP A 115 -3.05 -2.11 -2.12
C ASP A 115 -3.08 -2.44 -0.62
N SER A 116 -3.03 -3.73 -0.29
CA SER A 116 -3.07 -4.23 1.08
C SER A 116 -1.75 -3.91 1.79
N LEU A 117 -0.61 -4.13 1.12
CA LEU A 117 0.69 -3.80 1.70
C LEU A 117 0.84 -2.29 1.96
N TYR A 118 0.28 -1.44 1.10
CA TYR A 118 0.22 0.01 1.31
C TYR A 118 -0.55 0.36 2.59
N TYR A 119 -1.73 -0.22 2.81
CA TYR A 119 -2.49 0.04 4.03
C TYR A 119 -1.74 -0.38 5.29
N LEU A 120 -1.15 -1.58 5.26
CA LEU A 120 -0.40 -2.13 6.39
C LEU A 120 0.88 -1.33 6.69
N CYS A 121 1.73 -1.12 5.68
CA CYS A 121 3.08 -0.60 5.89
C CYS A 121 3.15 0.92 5.94
N LEU A 122 2.18 1.62 5.32
CA LEU A 122 2.23 3.07 5.13
C LEU A 122 1.01 3.75 5.72
N ALA A 123 -0.21 3.51 5.21
CA ALA A 123 -1.38 4.32 5.56
C ALA A 123 -1.75 4.25 7.05
N CYS A 124 -1.77 3.05 7.65
CA CYS A 124 -2.08 2.90 9.07
C CYS A 124 -1.04 3.62 9.95
N VAL A 125 0.25 3.38 9.67
CA VAL A 125 1.36 3.98 10.42
C VAL A 125 1.36 5.50 10.28
N ASN A 126 1.06 6.00 9.08
CA ASN A 126 0.95 7.42 8.79
C ASN A 126 -0.15 8.10 9.62
N ALA A 127 -1.34 7.50 9.67
CA ALA A 127 -2.45 8.00 10.48
C ALA A 127 -2.15 7.95 11.99
N LEU A 128 -1.47 6.90 12.46
CA LEU A 128 -1.01 6.80 13.86
C LEU A 128 0.05 7.85 14.20
N TYR A 129 0.96 8.14 13.28
CA TYR A 129 1.97 9.18 13.45
C TYR A 129 1.33 10.57 13.60
N GLY A 130 0.33 10.90 12.78
CA GLY A 130 -0.44 12.14 12.93
C GLY A 130 -1.15 12.28 14.27
N ARG A 131 -1.50 11.14 14.89
CA ARG A 131 -2.12 11.06 16.23
C ARG A 131 -1.11 11.00 17.37
N LYS A 132 0.19 10.92 17.05
CA LYS A 132 1.28 10.75 18.02
C LYS A 132 1.17 9.44 18.83
N ASP A 133 0.58 8.39 18.24
CA ASP A 133 0.44 7.08 18.88
C ASP A 133 1.69 6.22 18.62
N ILE A 134 2.78 6.56 19.29
CA ILE A 134 4.10 5.96 19.07
C ILE A 134 4.11 4.47 19.44
N GLU A 135 3.39 4.08 20.49
CA GLU A 135 3.31 2.69 20.93
C GLU A 135 2.75 1.77 19.82
N LYS A 136 1.65 2.17 19.17
CA LYS A 136 1.10 1.38 18.06
C LYS A 136 2.01 1.41 16.84
N ILE A 137 2.70 2.52 16.56
CA ILE A 137 3.69 2.61 15.46
C ILE A 137 4.80 1.57 15.67
N GLU A 138 5.31 1.43 16.89
CA GLU A 138 6.32 0.42 17.23
C GLU A 138 5.79 -1.00 16.99
N LYS A 139 4.54 -1.28 17.37
CA LYS A 139 3.91 -2.59 17.09
C LYS A 139 3.75 -2.89 15.61
N PHE A 140 3.40 -1.89 14.80
CA PHE A 140 3.38 -2.05 13.35
C PHE A 140 4.79 -2.34 12.80
N LYS A 141 5.81 -1.62 13.29
CA LYS A 141 7.21 -1.85 12.88
C LYS A 141 7.67 -3.26 13.22
N GLU A 142 7.39 -3.73 14.43
CA GLU A 142 7.66 -5.12 14.86
C GLU A 142 7.00 -6.10 13.89
N LYS A 143 5.69 -5.97 13.63
CA LYS A 143 4.94 -6.86 12.74
C LYS A 143 5.48 -6.88 11.30
N ILE A 144 5.84 -5.71 10.76
CA ILE A 144 6.40 -5.59 9.41
C ILE A 144 7.78 -6.27 9.34
N ASN A 145 8.60 -6.10 10.38
CA ASN A 145 9.95 -6.69 10.44
C ASN A 145 9.92 -8.21 10.65
N GLU A 146 8.94 -8.75 11.40
CA GLU A 146 8.69 -10.19 11.49
C GLU A 146 8.45 -10.82 10.11
N ASN A 147 7.88 -10.04 9.18
CA ASN A 147 7.57 -10.46 7.81
C ASN A 147 8.63 -10.03 6.78
N CYS A 148 9.80 -9.56 7.23
CA CYS A 148 10.86 -9.03 6.37
C CYS A 148 11.30 -10.02 5.28
N GLU A 149 11.34 -11.33 5.57
CA GLU A 149 11.73 -12.35 4.58
C GLU A 149 10.88 -12.32 3.31
N TYR A 150 9.60 -11.91 3.42
CA TYR A 150 8.68 -11.77 2.30
C TYR A 150 8.71 -10.37 1.68
N LEU A 151 8.86 -9.35 2.51
CA LEU A 151 8.66 -7.96 2.11
C LEU A 151 9.94 -7.26 1.63
N LYS A 152 11.12 -7.75 2.00
CA LYS A 152 12.40 -7.05 1.82
C LYS A 152 12.77 -6.65 0.39
N ASP A 153 12.17 -7.27 -0.62
CA ASP A 153 12.45 -6.91 -2.02
C ASP A 153 11.43 -5.89 -2.56
N THR A 154 10.42 -5.49 -1.78
CA THR A 154 9.28 -4.68 -2.26
C THR A 154 9.49 -3.19 -2.01
N MET A 155 9.04 -2.36 -2.96
CA MET A 155 9.11 -0.89 -2.81
C MET A 155 8.43 -0.40 -1.52
N VAL A 156 7.21 -0.88 -1.27
CA VAL A 156 6.40 -0.50 -0.10
C VAL A 156 7.12 -0.76 1.22
N TYR A 157 7.87 -1.86 1.32
CA TYR A 157 8.69 -2.15 2.49
C TYR A 157 9.79 -1.11 2.67
N HIS A 158 10.57 -0.83 1.61
CA HIS A 158 11.67 0.13 1.70
C HIS A 158 11.20 1.55 2.02
N VAL A 159 10.07 1.99 1.42
CA VAL A 159 9.44 3.26 1.77
C VAL A 159 9.03 3.27 3.24
N SER A 160 8.44 2.18 3.76
CA SER A 160 8.04 2.10 5.17
C SER A 160 9.22 2.14 6.14
N GLN A 161 10.32 1.45 5.83
CA GLN A 161 11.52 1.43 6.67
C GLN A 161 12.14 2.84 6.78
N HIS A 162 12.16 3.59 5.70
CA HIS A 162 12.65 4.98 5.70
C HIS A 162 11.64 5.94 6.34
N ALA A 163 10.34 5.71 6.18
CA ALA A 163 9.32 6.44 6.91
C ALA A 163 9.46 6.27 8.44
N PHE A 164 9.79 5.06 8.91
CA PHE A 164 10.08 4.84 10.34
C PHE A 164 11.27 5.66 10.85
N LYS A 165 12.28 5.95 10.02
CA LYS A 165 13.40 6.84 10.41
C LYS A 165 12.91 8.25 10.70
N LEU A 166 11.99 8.77 9.87
CA LEU A 166 11.30 10.04 10.12
C LEU A 166 10.48 9.99 11.40
N TYR A 167 9.66 8.95 11.59
CA TYR A 167 8.78 8.84 12.76
C TYR A 167 9.56 8.77 14.08
N GLU A 168 10.73 8.14 14.05
CA GLU A 168 11.62 7.97 15.21
C GLU A 168 12.63 9.13 15.38
N GLY A 169 12.72 10.06 14.42
CA GLY A 169 13.69 11.15 14.45
C GLY A 169 15.15 10.68 14.37
N LYS A 170 15.43 9.62 13.61
CA LYS A 170 16.75 8.98 13.53
C LYS A 170 17.43 9.18 12.18
N GLU A 171 18.75 9.01 12.18
CA GLU A 171 19.60 9.09 10.98
C GLU A 171 19.36 10.40 10.20
N ASP A 172 19.20 10.32 8.88
CA ASP A 172 18.83 11.42 7.99
C ASP A 172 17.31 11.57 7.82
N LEU A 173 16.52 10.98 8.73
CA LEU A 173 15.05 10.88 8.62
C LEU A 173 14.56 10.09 7.38
N GLY A 174 15.46 9.39 6.69
CA GLY A 174 15.20 8.72 5.41
C GLY A 174 15.28 9.64 4.19
N GLU A 175 15.75 10.89 4.34
CA GLU A 175 15.80 11.90 3.28
C GLU A 175 16.51 11.41 2.02
N GLN A 176 17.68 10.78 2.14
CA GLN A 176 18.46 10.35 0.98
C GLN A 176 17.70 9.33 0.15
N PHE A 177 17.11 8.33 0.80
CA PHE A 177 16.29 7.32 0.11
C PHE A 177 15.13 7.97 -0.66
N PHE A 178 14.41 8.91 -0.03
CA PHE A 178 13.29 9.55 -0.72
C PHE A 178 13.75 10.35 -1.95
N LYS A 179 14.91 11.00 -1.90
CA LYS A 179 15.51 11.68 -3.06
C LYS A 179 15.91 10.70 -4.15
N ASP A 180 16.57 9.60 -3.79
CA ASP A 180 16.99 8.55 -4.72
C ASP A 180 15.80 8.00 -5.54
N ILE A 181 14.65 7.79 -4.88
CA ILE A 181 13.42 7.35 -5.56
C ILE A 181 12.89 8.41 -6.53
N LEU A 182 12.98 9.71 -6.21
CA LEU A 182 12.58 10.77 -7.13
C LEU A 182 13.50 10.84 -8.36
N ASP A 183 14.80 10.64 -8.15
CA ASP A 183 15.84 10.68 -9.18
C ASP A 183 15.84 9.45 -10.11
N GLY A 184 15.09 8.40 -9.77
CA GLY A 184 14.95 7.22 -10.62
C GLY A 184 15.63 5.96 -10.08
N ASP A 185 16.25 6.01 -8.91
CA ASP A 185 16.99 4.89 -8.33
C ASP A 185 16.07 3.91 -7.58
N TYR A 186 15.24 3.22 -8.36
CA TYR A 186 14.30 2.22 -7.85
C TYR A 186 14.29 0.91 -8.64
N SER A 187 15.30 0.70 -9.49
CA SER A 187 15.41 -0.49 -10.33
C SER A 187 15.58 -1.79 -9.53
N GLY A 188 16.08 -1.69 -8.29
CA GLY A 188 16.30 -2.83 -7.39
C GLY A 188 15.06 -3.34 -6.66
N TYR A 189 13.92 -2.64 -6.74
CA TYR A 189 12.73 -2.97 -5.96
C TYR A 189 11.62 -3.59 -6.82
N LYS A 190 10.90 -4.56 -6.25
CA LYS A 190 9.69 -5.14 -6.82
C LYS A 190 8.51 -4.22 -6.54
N TYR A 191 7.82 -3.81 -7.61
CA TYR A 191 6.57 -3.08 -7.52
C TYR A 191 5.76 -3.18 -8.83
N ALA A 192 4.46 -2.92 -8.75
CA ALA A 192 3.57 -2.74 -9.87
C ALA A 192 3.93 -1.45 -10.60
N LYS A 193 4.46 -1.55 -11.82
CA LYS A 193 5.03 -0.40 -12.56
C LYS A 193 4.10 0.81 -12.66
N GLN A 194 2.78 0.57 -12.76
CA GLN A 194 1.76 1.62 -12.79
C GLN A 194 1.64 2.44 -11.49
N LEU A 195 2.21 1.97 -10.38
CA LEU A 195 2.18 2.62 -9.07
C LEU A 195 3.42 3.47 -8.77
N ILE A 196 4.39 3.56 -9.69
CA ILE A 196 5.61 4.37 -9.45
C ILE A 196 5.29 5.84 -9.14
N GLY A 197 4.30 6.43 -9.83
CA GLY A 197 3.87 7.80 -9.58
C GLY A 197 3.41 7.98 -8.13
N MET A 198 2.62 7.04 -7.62
CA MET A 198 2.17 7.04 -6.23
C MET A 198 3.34 6.93 -5.25
N TYR A 199 4.33 6.07 -5.49
CA TYR A 199 5.50 5.99 -4.60
C TYR A 199 6.32 7.28 -4.61
N LYS A 200 6.47 7.95 -5.77
CA LYS A 200 7.12 9.26 -5.85
C LYS A 200 6.34 10.32 -5.08
N ASP A 201 5.02 10.36 -5.23
CA ASP A 201 4.15 11.29 -4.48
C ASP A 201 4.28 11.06 -2.96
N LEU A 202 4.39 9.81 -2.51
CA LEU A 202 4.62 9.47 -1.10
C LEU A 202 6.01 9.91 -0.63
N CYS A 203 7.06 9.68 -1.42
CA CYS A 203 8.41 10.16 -1.11
C CYS A 203 8.46 11.68 -1.00
N GLN A 204 7.76 12.40 -1.89
CA GLN A 204 7.60 13.86 -1.81
C GLN A 204 6.89 14.27 -0.53
N ALA A 205 5.80 13.58 -0.15
CA ALA A 205 5.10 13.86 1.11
C ALA A 205 6.03 13.73 2.33
N TYR A 206 6.89 12.71 2.36
CA TYR A 206 7.89 12.56 3.42
C TYR A 206 8.97 13.64 3.39
N LEU A 207 9.48 14.02 2.21
CA LEU A 207 10.44 15.12 2.07
C LEU A 207 9.86 16.45 2.57
N VAL A 208 8.61 16.75 2.22
CA VAL A 208 7.92 17.94 2.75
C VAL A 208 7.87 17.92 4.27
N LYS A 209 7.58 16.76 4.87
CA LYS A 209 7.57 16.64 6.32
C LYS A 209 8.96 16.87 6.91
N ILE A 210 10.00 16.32 6.30
CA ILE A 210 11.40 16.52 6.70
C ILE A 210 11.77 18.01 6.63
N TYR A 211 11.50 18.67 5.51
CA TYR A 211 11.78 20.09 5.31
C TYR A 211 11.00 20.97 6.29
N SER A 212 9.75 20.60 6.59
CA SER A 212 8.93 21.28 7.60
C SER A 212 9.54 21.17 8.99
N VAL A 213 9.97 19.97 9.41
CA VAL A 213 10.60 19.74 10.72
C VAL A 213 11.96 20.44 10.84
N GLN A 214 12.72 20.53 9.74
CA GLN A 214 14.03 21.16 9.69
C GLN A 214 14.00 22.66 9.34
N ASN A 215 12.82 23.25 9.13
CA ASN A 215 12.62 24.64 8.69
C ASN A 215 13.37 25.01 7.39
N ARG A 216 13.42 24.07 6.43
CA ARG A 216 14.10 24.21 5.13
C ARG A 216 13.12 24.64 4.03
N LYS A 217 12.75 25.91 4.04
CA LYS A 217 11.74 26.46 3.10
C LYS A 217 12.20 26.43 1.65
N ASP A 218 13.47 26.75 1.38
CA ASP A 218 14.02 26.77 0.01
C ASP A 218 13.92 25.39 -0.66
N ASP A 219 14.21 24.31 0.07
CA ASP A 219 14.07 22.94 -0.43
C ASP A 219 12.61 22.54 -0.66
N PHE A 220 11.70 23.07 0.15
CA PHE A 220 10.26 22.87 -0.02
C PHE A 220 9.75 23.56 -1.28
N ASP A 221 10.18 24.80 -1.54
CA ASP A 221 9.75 25.56 -2.72
C ASP A 221 10.11 24.86 -4.03
N LEU A 222 11.21 24.09 -4.06
CA LEU A 222 11.62 23.30 -5.22
C LEU A 222 10.65 22.15 -5.57
N ILE A 223 9.91 21.62 -4.58
CA ILE A 223 9.00 20.47 -4.77
C ILE A 223 7.52 20.85 -4.59
N LYS A 224 7.24 22.12 -4.32
CA LYS A 224 5.90 22.61 -3.95
C LYS A 224 4.83 22.30 -5.00
N GLU A 225 5.12 22.47 -6.29
CA GLU A 225 4.15 22.21 -7.36
C GLU A 225 3.73 20.74 -7.43
N ASP A 226 4.69 19.82 -7.32
CA ASP A 226 4.41 18.39 -7.33
C ASP A 226 3.59 17.97 -6.11
N VAL A 227 3.94 18.51 -4.93
CA VAL A 227 3.22 18.25 -3.69
C VAL A 227 1.80 18.80 -3.76
N GLN A 228 1.61 19.98 -4.35
CA GLN A 228 0.29 20.56 -4.55
C GLN A 228 -0.57 19.68 -5.47
N ARG A 229 0.00 19.20 -6.58
CA ARG A 229 -0.70 18.24 -7.47
C ARG A 229 -1.15 17.00 -6.70
N PHE A 230 -0.30 16.46 -5.82
CA PHE A 230 -0.69 15.31 -5.00
C PHE A 230 -1.79 15.68 -3.99
N TYR A 231 -1.65 16.83 -3.32
CA TYR A 231 -2.63 17.35 -2.37
C TYR A 231 -4.02 17.55 -2.98
N ASP A 232 -4.11 17.91 -4.26
CA ASP A 232 -5.39 18.09 -4.96
C ASP A 232 -6.15 16.76 -5.16
N THR A 233 -5.52 15.61 -4.93
CA THR A 233 -6.18 14.30 -4.93
C THR A 233 -6.80 13.95 -3.56
N LYS A 234 -7.89 13.15 -3.52
CA LYS A 234 -8.50 12.66 -2.25
C LYS A 234 -7.46 11.90 -1.40
N LEU A 235 -6.59 11.13 -2.04
CA LEU A 235 -5.54 10.35 -1.37
C LEU A 235 -4.46 11.26 -0.78
N GLY A 236 -3.88 12.15 -1.58
CA GLY A 236 -2.78 13.00 -1.15
C GLY A 236 -3.20 14.02 -0.11
N LYS A 237 -4.39 14.63 -0.24
CA LYS A 237 -4.97 15.48 0.81
C LYS A 237 -4.99 14.77 2.16
N ARG A 238 -5.52 13.54 2.20
CA ARG A 238 -5.58 12.74 3.43
C ARG A 238 -4.19 12.42 3.94
N TYR A 239 -3.31 11.91 3.08
CA TYR A 239 -1.99 11.44 3.46
C TYR A 239 -1.12 12.56 4.06
N LEU A 240 -1.11 13.73 3.41
CA LEU A 240 -0.37 14.92 3.86
C LEU A 240 -0.96 15.48 5.17
N THR A 241 -2.29 15.46 5.32
CA THR A 241 -2.95 15.88 6.56
C THR A 241 -2.60 14.95 7.72
N GLU A 242 -2.61 13.63 7.49
CA GLU A 242 -2.22 12.62 8.46
C GLU A 242 -0.74 12.70 8.84
N LEU A 243 0.16 13.10 7.91
CA LEU A 243 1.55 13.41 8.24
C LEU A 243 1.71 14.65 9.14
N GLY A 244 0.63 15.42 9.34
CA GLY A 244 0.65 16.67 10.09
C GLY A 244 1.51 17.72 9.40
N ILE A 245 1.42 17.82 8.06
CA ILE A 245 2.00 18.92 7.29
C ILE A 245 1.10 20.14 7.44
N ASN A 246 1.69 21.27 7.80
CA ASN A 246 0.95 22.52 7.89
C ASN A 246 0.56 22.99 6.47
N LEU A 247 -0.74 23.11 6.21
CA LEU A 247 -1.28 23.54 4.92
C LEU A 247 -0.86 24.97 4.53
N GLU A 248 -0.40 25.79 5.47
CA GLU A 248 0.21 27.10 5.17
C GLU A 248 1.46 26.98 4.29
N TRP A 249 2.18 25.86 4.38
CA TRP A 249 3.30 25.60 3.47
C TRP A 249 2.79 25.37 2.04
N LEU A 250 1.61 24.79 1.88
CA LEU A 250 0.99 24.54 0.57
C LEU A 250 0.26 25.79 0.02
N ASN A 251 -0.35 26.59 0.90
CA ASN A 251 -1.12 27.78 0.56
C ASN A 251 -0.25 29.06 0.56
N HIS A 252 0.57 29.22 -0.47
CA HIS A 252 0.95 30.55 -0.96
C HIS A 252 0.52 30.66 -2.42
N THR A 253 -0.77 30.93 -2.61
CA THR A 253 -1.28 31.73 -3.72
C THR A 253 -1.98 32.92 -3.09
N GLU A 254 -1.33 34.08 -3.15
CA GLU A 254 -1.98 35.37 -2.94
C GLU A 254 -3.27 35.42 -3.78
N LYS A 255 -4.38 35.74 -3.12
CA LYS A 255 -5.51 36.42 -3.76
C LYS A 255 -5.84 37.64 -2.91
N ASP A 256 -4.92 38.59 -2.92
CA ASP A 256 -5.28 40.00 -2.80
C ASP A 256 -5.62 40.46 -4.22
N ASN A 257 -6.92 40.48 -4.52
CA ASN A 257 -7.52 41.30 -5.57
C ASN A 257 -8.56 42.19 -4.88
#